data_AF-A0A949AGE5-F1
#
_entry.id   AF-A0A949AGE5-F1
#
_cell.length_a   1.000
_cell.length_b   1.000
_cell.length_c   1.000
_cell.angle_alpha   90.00
_cell.angle_beta   90.00
_cell.angle_gamma   90.00
#
_symmetry.space_group_name_H-M   'P 1'
#
loop_
_entity.id
_entity.type
_entity.pdbx_description
1 polymer ?
#
loop_
_entity_poly.entity_id
_entity_poly.type
_entity_poly.pdbx_seq_one_letter_code
_entity_poly.pdbx_strand_id
1 'polypeptide(L)'
;MLKINKSFLFLIPILAVLLTTATLYSADDFVSSKVKDISDRSYEPAVIQLLDNAKNSIVISMYSISSRTKAKNPVKLLLNDLFEARERGVSVTLYLNTRL
;
A
#
# COMPACT_ATOMS: atom_id res chain seq x y z
N MET A 1 -29.14 42.55 28.03
CA MET A 1 -27.80 43.11 27.78
C MET A 1 -26.77 41.98 27.91
N LEU A 2 -26.24 41.48 26.79
CA LEU A 2 -25.30 40.35 26.78
C LEU A 2 -23.87 40.87 27.06
N LYS A 3 -23.25 40.42 28.16
CA LYS A 3 -21.91 40.85 28.59
C LYS A 3 -20.87 40.09 27.77
N ILE A 4 -20.36 40.70 26.70
CA ILE A 4 -19.38 40.07 25.81
C ILE A 4 -18.04 39.94 26.57
N ASN A 5 -17.67 38.69 26.89
CA ASN A 5 -16.41 38.37 27.56
C ASN A 5 -15.24 38.53 26.57
N LYS A 6 -14.26 39.38 26.91
CA LYS A 6 -13.07 39.66 26.07
C LYS A 6 -12.23 38.42 25.73
N SER A 7 -12.40 37.32 26.46
CA SER A 7 -11.75 36.02 26.18
C SER A 7 -12.15 35.44 24.81
N PHE A 8 -13.37 35.74 24.33
CA PHE A 8 -13.83 35.27 23.01
C PHE A 8 -13.06 35.87 21.84
N LEU A 9 -12.46 37.05 22.01
CA LEU A 9 -11.65 37.69 20.96
C LEU A 9 -10.37 36.90 20.64
N PHE A 10 -9.85 36.13 21.59
CA PHE A 10 -8.68 35.27 21.38
C PHE A 10 -9.00 33.93 20.72
N LEU A 11 -10.26 33.49 20.76
CA LEU A 11 -10.70 32.25 20.13
C LEU A 11 -10.88 32.38 18.61
N ILE A 12 -11.23 33.58 18.13
CA ILE A 12 -11.43 33.87 16.71
C ILE A 12 -10.17 33.63 15.86
N PRO A 13 -8.96 34.12 16.23
CA PRO A 13 -7.76 33.86 15.43
C PRO A 13 -7.34 32.39 15.49
N ILE A 14 -7.52 31.71 16.62
CA ILE A 14 -7.21 30.27 16.74
C ILE A 14 -8.12 29.45 15.82
N LEU A 15 -9.42 29.77 15.81
CA LEU A 15 -10.38 29.11 14.94
C LEU A 15 -10.10 29.41 13.46
N ALA A 16 -9.71 30.64 13.13
CA ALA A 16 -9.32 31.01 11.76
C ALA A 16 -8.08 30.22 11.29
N VAL A 17 -7.06 30.07 12.13
CA VAL A 17 -5.88 29.24 11.83
C VAL A 17 -6.27 27.79 11.61
N LEU A 18 -7.14 27.23 12.46
CA LEU A 18 -7.63 25.85 12.33
C LEU A 18 -8.38 25.61 11.02
N LEU A 19 -9.23 26.57 10.60
CA LEU A 19 -9.96 26.49 9.33
C LEU A 19 -9.05 26.62 8.11
N THR A 20 -7.97 27.40 8.19
CA THR A 20 -7.01 27.52 7.07
C THR A 20 -6.15 26.29 6.86
N THR A 21 -5.93 25.47 7.89
CA THR A 21 -5.19 24.20 7.80
C THR A 21 -6.05 23.01 7.38
N ALA A 22 -7.37 23.19 7.30
CA ALA A 22 -8.28 22.22 6.68
C ALA A 22 -8.05 22.26 5.16
N THR A 23 -6.93 21.69 4.75
CA THR A 23 -6.59 21.43 3.36
C THR A 23 -7.74 20.66 2.72
N LEU A 24 -8.39 21.30 1.75
CA LEU A 24 -9.33 20.66 0.84
C LEU A 24 -8.49 19.68 0.01
N TYR A 25 -8.36 18.44 0.46
CA TYR A 25 -7.89 17.36 -0.38
C TYR A 25 -8.92 17.20 -1.49
N SER A 26 -8.59 17.74 -2.67
CA SER A 26 -9.38 17.52 -3.86
C SER A 26 -9.21 16.05 -4.25
N ALA A 27 -10.30 15.32 -4.40
CA ALA A 27 -10.26 13.90 -4.77
C ALA A 27 -9.65 13.64 -6.16
N ASP A 28 -9.36 14.70 -6.93
CA ASP A 28 -8.82 14.68 -8.29
C ASP A 28 -7.32 15.01 -8.38
N ASP A 29 -6.58 15.00 -7.27
CA ASP A 29 -5.13 15.20 -7.32
C ASP A 29 -4.46 14.01 -8.03
N PHE A 30 -4.07 14.23 -9.30
CA PHE A 30 -3.31 13.25 -10.08
C PHE A 30 -1.98 12.94 -9.39
N VAL A 31 -1.87 11.75 -8.82
CA VAL A 31 -0.61 11.28 -8.24
C VAL A 31 0.34 10.90 -9.37
N SER A 32 1.35 11.74 -9.61
CA SER A 32 2.43 11.46 -10.57
C SER A 32 3.08 10.12 -10.25
N SER A 33 2.86 9.15 -11.13
CA SER A 33 3.33 7.76 -10.95
C SER A 33 4.27 7.38 -12.08
N LYS A 34 5.34 6.65 -11.75
CA LYS A 34 6.28 6.10 -12.75
C LYS A 34 5.78 4.73 -13.19
N VAL A 35 5.52 4.57 -14.47
CA VAL A 35 5.14 3.28 -15.07
C VAL A 35 6.34 2.70 -15.80
N LYS A 36 6.61 1.41 -15.59
CA LYS A 36 7.62 0.65 -16.32
C LYS A 36 6.97 -0.60 -16.89
N ASP A 37 7.11 -0.80 -18.19
CA ASP A 37 6.69 -2.04 -18.84
C ASP A 37 7.63 -3.20 -18.46
N ILE A 38 7.04 -4.34 -18.11
CA ILE A 38 7.74 -5.56 -17.70
C ILE A 38 7.02 -6.74 -18.34
N SER A 39 7.50 -7.17 -19.50
CA SER A 39 6.94 -8.28 -20.26
C SER A 39 7.80 -9.54 -20.16
N ASP A 40 7.19 -10.67 -20.54
CA ASP A 40 7.89 -11.93 -20.81
C ASP A 40 8.80 -12.42 -19.67
N ARG A 41 10.04 -12.76 -20.00
CA ARG A 41 11.05 -13.32 -19.09
C ARG A 41 11.57 -12.29 -18.09
N SER A 42 11.26 -11.02 -18.26
CA SER A 42 11.63 -9.96 -17.32
C SER A 42 10.70 -9.87 -16.12
N TYR A 43 9.50 -10.48 -16.20
CA TYR A 43 8.52 -10.46 -15.12
C TYR A 43 9.05 -11.13 -13.84
N GLU A 44 9.54 -12.36 -13.94
CA GLU A 44 9.99 -13.13 -12.77
C GLU A 44 11.14 -12.43 -12.02
N PRO A 45 12.24 -11.99 -12.67
CA PRO A 45 13.30 -11.22 -12.00
C PRO A 45 12.80 -9.93 -11.35
N ALA A 46 11.87 -9.22 -12.00
CA ALA A 46 11.34 -7.98 -11.45
C ALA A 46 10.49 -8.22 -10.20
N VAL A 47 9.65 -9.27 -10.20
CA VAL A 47 8.86 -9.65 -9.03
C VAL A 47 9.78 -10.03 -7.87
N ILE A 48 10.79 -10.87 -8.09
CA ILE A 48 11.76 -11.27 -7.05
C ILE A 48 12.40 -10.01 -6.44
N GLN A 49 12.88 -9.10 -7.29
CA GLN A 49 13.50 -7.85 -6.81
C GLN A 49 12.53 -6.99 -5.97
N LEU A 50 11.24 -6.94 -6.33
CA LEU A 50 10.23 -6.22 -5.55
C LEU A 50 9.97 -6.87 -4.19
N LEU A 51 9.91 -8.21 -4.13
CA LEU A 51 9.70 -8.95 -2.89
C LEU A 51 10.91 -8.77 -1.94
N ASP A 52 12.13 -8.92 -2.45
CA ASP A 52 13.37 -8.77 -1.67
C ASP A 52 13.50 -7.39 -1.05
N ASN A 53 13.11 -6.35 -1.81
CA ASN A 53 13.24 -4.97 -1.36
C ASN A 53 12.06 -4.46 -0.53
N ALA A 54 10.97 -5.22 -0.43
CA ALA A 54 9.81 -4.83 0.38
C ALA A 54 10.21 -4.61 1.85
N LYS A 55 9.74 -3.49 2.42
CA LYS A 55 10.07 -3.06 3.80
C LYS A 55 8.90 -3.13 4.76
N ASN A 56 7.70 -2.79 4.30
CA ASN A 56 6.54 -2.64 5.17
C ASN A 56 5.47 -3.69 4.89
N SER A 57 5.09 -3.84 3.62
CA SER A 57 4.05 -4.79 3.22
C SER A 57 4.20 -5.31 1.80
N ILE A 58 3.62 -6.49 1.58
CA ILE A 58 3.37 -7.10 0.28
C ILE A 58 1.89 -7.47 0.24
N VAL A 59 1.17 -6.98 -0.76
CA VAL A 59 -0.24 -7.30 -1.00
C VAL A 59 -0.35 -7.91 -2.38
N ILE A 60 -0.84 -9.14 -2.46
CA ILE A 60 -1.00 -9.86 -3.73
C ILE A 60 -2.45 -10.30 -3.87
N SER A 61 -3.00 -10.08 -5.04
CA SER A 61 -4.29 -10.64 -5.46
C SER A 61 -4.07 -11.47 -6.70
N MET A 62 -4.50 -12.73 -6.67
CA MET A 62 -4.33 -13.63 -7.81
C MET A 62 -5.49 -14.61 -7.94
N TYR A 63 -5.72 -15.06 -9.18
CA TYR A 63 -6.84 -15.93 -9.51
C TYR A 63 -6.66 -17.35 -8.94
N SER A 64 -5.48 -17.95 -9.06
CA SER A 64 -5.24 -19.32 -8.61
C SER A 64 -3.77 -19.55 -8.25
N ILE A 65 -3.54 -20.40 -7.25
CA ILE A 65 -2.24 -20.95 -6.87
C ILE A 65 -2.34 -22.46 -7.00
N SER A 66 -1.60 -23.05 -7.94
CA SER A 66 -1.48 -24.50 -8.05
C SER A 66 -0.07 -24.95 -7.68
N SER A 67 0.08 -25.65 -6.55
CA SER A 67 1.34 -26.29 -6.21
C SER A 67 1.43 -27.66 -6.91
N ARG A 68 2.04 -27.71 -8.10
CA ARG A 68 2.38 -29.00 -8.75
C ARG A 68 3.70 -29.53 -8.18
N THR A 69 3.81 -30.85 -8.06
CA THR A 69 4.96 -31.60 -7.51
C THR A 69 6.18 -31.69 -8.42
N LYS A 70 6.34 -30.80 -9.41
CA LYS A 70 7.55 -30.79 -10.27
C LYS A 70 8.72 -30.13 -9.54
N ALA A 71 9.93 -30.63 -9.79
CA ALA A 71 11.18 -30.23 -9.12
C ALA A 71 11.50 -28.72 -9.17
N LYS A 72 10.98 -27.99 -10.18
CA LYS A 72 11.06 -26.53 -10.26
C LYS A 72 9.65 -25.96 -10.43
N ASN A 73 9.02 -25.64 -9.30
CA ASN A 73 7.68 -25.06 -9.27
C ASN A 73 7.80 -23.56 -8.90
N PRO A 74 7.57 -22.63 -9.84
CA PRO A 74 7.69 -21.19 -9.59
C PRO A 74 6.73 -20.69 -8.52
N VAL A 75 5.58 -21.37 -8.34
CA VAL A 75 4.63 -21.07 -7.28
C VAL A 75 5.22 -21.39 -5.91
N LYS A 76 6.00 -22.47 -5.80
CA LYS A 76 6.68 -22.82 -4.54
C LYS A 76 7.76 -21.79 -4.21
N LEU A 77 8.51 -21.32 -5.21
CA LEU A 77 9.50 -20.25 -5.03
C LEU A 77 8.84 -18.97 -4.54
N LEU A 78 7.78 -18.52 -5.22
CA LEU A 78 7.01 -17.35 -4.80
C LEU A 78 6.51 -17.48 -3.35
N LEU A 79 5.96 -18.63 -2.98
CA LEU A 79 5.50 -18.84 -1.60
C LEU A 79 6.64 -18.78 -0.58
N ASN A 80 7.80 -19.35 -0.91
CA ASN A 80 9.00 -19.27 -0.07
C ASN A 80 9.47 -17.82 0.11
N ASP A 81 9.52 -17.04 -0.97
CA ASP A 81 9.93 -15.63 -0.93
C ASP A 81 8.98 -14.80 -0.04
N LEU A 82 7.68 -15.12 -0.07
CA LEU A 82 6.68 -14.50 0.81
C LEU A 82 6.84 -14.92 2.28
N PHE A 83 7.23 -16.17 2.55
CA PHE A 83 7.56 -16.60 3.89
C PHE A 83 8.81 -15.89 4.42
N GLU A 84 9.87 -15.79 3.60
CA GLU A 84 11.09 -15.07 3.94
C GLU A 84 10.80 -13.59 4.21
N ALA A 85 9.97 -12.93 3.39
CA ALA A 85 9.57 -11.55 3.62
C ALA A 85 8.89 -11.38 5.00
N ARG A 86 8.02 -12.32 5.40
CA ARG A 86 7.42 -12.30 6.74
C ARG A 86 8.45 -12.47 7.85
N GLU A 87 9.44 -13.35 7.67
CA GLU A 87 10.53 -13.52 8.63
C GLU A 87 11.36 -12.24 8.79
N ARG A 88 11.49 -11.45 7.72
CA ARG A 88 12.07 -10.09 7.76
C ARG A 88 11.16 -9.04 8.43
N GLY A 89 9.97 -9.40 8.89
CA GLY A 89 9.00 -8.50 9.52
C GLY A 89 8.08 -7.76 8.56
N VAL A 90 8.06 -8.13 7.27
CA VAL A 90 7.16 -7.54 6.26
C VAL A 90 5.75 -8.13 6.40
N SER A 91 4.72 -7.28 6.44
CA SER A 91 3.33 -7.74 6.45
C SER A 91 2.93 -8.31 5.09
N VAL A 92 2.45 -9.55 5.04
CA VAL A 92 2.05 -10.21 3.78
C VAL A 92 0.56 -10.54 3.79
N THR A 93 -0.17 -10.05 2.79
CA THR A 93 -1.59 -10.36 2.56
C THR A 93 -1.80 -10.94 1.17
N LEU A 94 -2.47 -12.08 1.08
CA LEU A 94 -2.75 -12.78 -0.16
C LEU A 94 -4.27 -12.98 -0.32
N TYR A 95 -4.83 -12.42 -1.39
CA TYR A 95 -6.21 -12.65 -1.81
C TYR A 95 -6.24 -13.67 -2.96
N LEU A 96 -6.97 -14.75 -2.75
CA LEU A 96 -7.20 -15.78 -3.76
C LEU A 96 -8.65 -15.73 -4.22
N ASN A 97 -8.87 -15.87 -5.52
CA ASN A 97 -10.22 -16.15 -5.99
C ASN A 97 -10.63 -17.57 -5.57
N THR A 98 -11.56 -17.66 -4.61
CA THR A 98 -12.07 -18.93 -4.09
C THR A 98 -13.35 -19.39 -4.77
N ARG A 99 -13.90 -18.61 -5.71
CA ARG A 99 -15.06 -18.98 -6.52
C ARG A 99 -14.55 -19.62 -7.81
N LEU A 100 -14.57 -20.96 -7.82
CA LEU A 100 -14.31 -21.81 -8.99
C LEU A 100 -15.60 -22.09 -9.75
#